data_AF-A0A139WKP1-F1
#
_entry.id   AF-A0A139WKP1-F1
#
_cell.length_a   1.000
_cell.length_b   1.000
_cell.length_c   1.000
_cell.angle_alpha   90.00
_cell.angle_beta   90.00
_cell.angle_gamma   90.00
#
_symmetry.space_group_name_H-M   'P 1'
#
loop_
_entity.id
_entity.type
_entity.pdbx_description
1 polymer ?
#
loop_
_entity_poly.entity_id
_entity_poly.type
_entity_poly.pdbx_seq_one_letter_code
_entity_poly.pdbx_strand_id
1 'polypeptide(L)'
;MSSVVNLVIFAIVWQKALLQPIDDPTTVASTPKIPEQLVKMGQSLEEIPQGCAEIKILNVAYNQISTLPAYIFSNKTFKSLTKIELNQNRISEIHSTAFRGLKQLTTVILSDNNITSLDPWTFKNNHKLEKLDISRNSITFSKQTVFLVSHTIQTLIVSFNKIDEISEFTFIGLPNLKNLVLDGNTLDSLGPKSFKSLSKLQYLSLANTGVYHLSKSMFSNNLPRIIDLQDTPFSARFEPPLRTVRNEAVGNLLKIDEIFT
;
A
#
# COMPACT_ATOMS: atom_id res chain seq x y z
N MET A 1 26.81 -15.46 -20.41
CA MET A 1 27.82 -15.97 -19.45
C MET A 1 27.51 -15.64 -17.98
N SER A 2 26.26 -15.33 -17.61
CA SER A 2 25.92 -14.86 -16.25
C SER A 2 25.23 -15.90 -15.34
N SER A 3 24.88 -17.11 -15.83
CA SER A 3 24.23 -18.13 -14.97
C SER A 3 25.23 -19.05 -14.26
N VAL A 4 26.43 -19.21 -14.81
CA VAL A 4 27.46 -20.11 -14.25
C VAL A 4 28.13 -19.47 -13.02
N VAL A 5 28.27 -18.14 -12.99
CA VAL A 5 28.94 -17.43 -11.88
C VAL A 5 28.13 -17.48 -10.57
N ASN A 6 26.79 -17.49 -10.64
CA ASN A 6 25.94 -17.57 -9.44
C ASN A 6 25.85 -18.98 -8.85
N LEU A 7 25.94 -20.03 -9.68
CA LEU A 7 26.06 -21.42 -9.20
C LEU A 7 27.40 -21.64 -8.49
N VAL A 8 28.47 -21.02 -8.97
CA VAL A 8 29.81 -21.13 -8.38
C VAL A 8 29.87 -20.51 -6.98
N ILE A 9 29.18 -19.39 -6.72
CA ILE A 9 29.16 -18.78 -5.36
C ILE A 9 28.39 -19.67 -4.37
N PHE A 10 27.24 -20.25 -4.76
CA PHE A 10 26.52 -21.21 -3.91
C PHE A 10 27.32 -22.49 -3.68
N ALA A 11 28.04 -23.00 -4.69
CA ALA A 11 28.91 -24.16 -4.56
C ALA A 11 30.11 -23.89 -3.63
N ILE A 12 30.73 -22.70 -3.69
CA ILE A 12 31.86 -22.33 -2.82
C ILE A 12 31.44 -22.23 -1.35
N VAL A 13 30.22 -21.73 -1.07
CA VAL A 13 29.66 -21.69 0.30
C VAL A 13 29.40 -23.10 0.83
N TRP A 14 28.91 -24.02 0.00
CA TRP A 14 28.73 -25.44 0.38
C TRP A 14 30.05 -26.22 0.49
N GLN A 15 31.02 -25.97 -0.38
CA GLN A 15 32.30 -26.68 -0.40
C GLN A 15 33.20 -26.28 0.78
N LYS A 16 33.15 -25.02 1.24
CA LYS A 16 33.80 -24.60 2.49
C LYS A 16 33.16 -25.20 3.75
N ALA A 17 31.87 -25.56 3.71
CA ALA A 17 31.18 -26.20 4.82
C ALA A 17 31.53 -27.70 4.97
N LEU A 18 31.94 -28.36 3.88
CA LEU A 18 32.34 -29.79 3.88
C LEU A 18 33.83 -30.03 4.20
N LEU A 19 34.66 -28.99 4.22
CA LEU A 19 36.12 -29.07 4.39
C LEU A 19 36.63 -28.65 5.78
N GLN A 20 35.75 -28.48 6.77
CA GLN A 20 36.22 -28.26 8.14
C GLN A 20 36.79 -29.57 8.71
N PRO A 21 37.95 -29.54 9.40
CA PRO A 21 38.53 -30.74 10.00
C PRO A 21 37.53 -31.36 10.97
N ILE A 22 37.46 -32.69 10.97
CA ILE A 22 36.69 -33.49 11.93
C ILE A 22 37.38 -33.33 13.28
N ASP A 23 36.99 -32.32 14.07
CA ASP A 23 37.37 -32.22 15.47
C ASP A 23 36.22 -31.60 16.28
N ASP A 24 35.87 -32.30 17.37
CA ASP A 24 34.84 -32.04 18.39
C ASP A 24 33.42 -32.63 18.18
N PRO A 25 33.07 -33.76 18.83
CA PRO A 25 31.73 -34.34 18.80
C PRO A 25 30.67 -33.55 19.60
N THR A 26 30.98 -32.37 20.15
CA THR A 26 30.03 -31.57 20.93
C THR A 26 29.53 -30.28 20.27
N THR A 27 30.00 -29.93 19.07
CA THR A 27 29.42 -28.81 18.31
C THR A 27 28.14 -29.25 17.61
N VAL A 28 26.98 -29.00 18.22
CA VAL A 28 25.70 -29.01 17.51
C VAL A 28 25.81 -28.00 16.38
N ALA A 29 25.99 -28.48 15.15
CA ALA A 29 25.96 -27.65 13.96
C ALA A 29 24.62 -26.89 13.93
N SER A 30 24.64 -25.60 14.25
CA SER A 30 23.48 -24.74 14.07
C SER A 30 23.15 -24.78 12.59
N THR A 31 21.99 -25.35 12.24
CA THR A 31 21.51 -25.35 10.86
C THR A 31 21.54 -23.91 10.32
N PRO A 32 22.06 -23.66 9.10
CA PRO A 32 22.10 -22.32 8.55
C PRO A 32 20.69 -21.71 8.56
N LYS A 33 20.50 -20.64 9.35
CA LYS A 33 19.22 -19.96 9.43
C LYS A 33 18.94 -19.33 8.07
N ILE A 34 17.96 -19.87 7.35
CA ILE A 34 17.57 -19.36 6.04
C ILE A 34 17.15 -17.89 6.21
N PRO A 35 17.66 -16.96 5.39
CA PRO A 35 17.32 -15.56 5.53
C PRO A 35 15.82 -15.35 5.27
N GLU A 36 15.11 -14.81 6.26
CA GLU A 36 13.68 -14.47 6.15
C GLU A 36 13.45 -13.21 5.28
N GLN A 37 14.52 -12.54 4.87
CA GLN A 37 14.48 -11.28 4.13
C GLN A 37 15.41 -11.33 2.93
N LEU A 38 14.96 -10.81 1.79
CA LEU A 38 15.78 -10.54 0.61
C LEU A 38 15.79 -9.04 0.35
N VAL A 39 16.94 -8.42 0.56
CA VAL A 39 17.16 -6.98 0.40
C VAL A 39 18.14 -6.73 -0.75
N LYS A 40 17.70 -6.01 -1.77
CA LYS A 40 18.43 -5.69 -3.00
C LYS A 40 18.14 -4.26 -3.44
N MET A 41 18.41 -3.29 -2.56
CA MET A 41 18.14 -1.87 -2.81
C MET A 41 19.27 -1.18 -3.58
N GLY A 42 18.94 -0.24 -4.47
CA GLY A 42 19.95 0.62 -5.08
C GLY A 42 20.85 -0.07 -6.11
N GLN A 43 20.46 -1.24 -6.62
CA GLN A 43 21.31 -2.09 -7.47
C GLN A 43 21.03 -1.93 -8.96
N SER A 44 20.22 -0.92 -9.33
CA SER A 44 19.77 -0.72 -10.71
C SER A 44 19.08 -1.94 -11.30
N LEU A 45 18.34 -2.69 -10.48
CA LEU A 45 17.57 -3.84 -10.96
C LEU A 45 16.43 -3.36 -11.87
N GLU A 46 16.28 -4.00 -13.02
CA GLU A 46 15.15 -3.74 -13.94
C GLU A 46 14.01 -4.75 -13.74
N GLU A 47 14.28 -5.86 -13.04
CA GLU A 47 13.34 -6.94 -12.78
C GLU A 47 13.38 -7.39 -11.31
N ILE A 48 12.31 -8.07 -10.89
CA ILE A 48 12.24 -8.71 -9.58
C ILE A 48 13.30 -9.84 -9.51
N PRO A 49 14.21 -9.83 -8.53
CA PRO A 49 15.20 -10.89 -8.39
C PRO A 49 14.52 -12.20 -8.01
N GLN A 50 15.13 -13.32 -8.42
CA GLN A 50 14.70 -14.63 -7.94
C GLN A 50 14.87 -14.72 -6.41
N GLY A 51 13.92 -15.37 -5.75
CA GLY A 51 13.98 -15.67 -4.33
C GLY A 51 13.58 -17.11 -4.04
N CYS A 52 13.48 -17.47 -2.75
CA CYS A 52 13.05 -18.78 -2.29
C CYS A 52 11.72 -18.71 -1.51
N ALA A 53 11.17 -19.86 -1.12
CA ALA A 53 9.83 -19.97 -0.54
C ALA A 53 9.73 -19.44 0.90
N GLU A 54 10.86 -19.36 1.59
CA GLU A 54 11.04 -19.03 3.01
C GLU A 54 11.10 -17.52 3.26
N ILE A 55 11.41 -16.72 2.22
CA ILE A 55 11.48 -15.27 2.33
C ILE A 55 10.11 -14.72 2.72
N LYS A 56 10.08 -13.94 3.80
CA LYS A 56 8.92 -13.21 4.30
C LYS A 56 8.91 -11.75 3.87
N ILE A 57 10.08 -11.14 3.71
CA ILE A 57 10.21 -9.73 3.31
C ILE A 57 11.07 -9.60 2.07
N LEU A 58 10.52 -8.99 1.02
CA LEU A 58 11.24 -8.64 -0.21
C LEU A 58 11.36 -7.12 -0.25
N ASN A 59 12.59 -6.61 -0.19
CA ASN A 59 12.87 -5.20 -0.36
C ASN A 59 13.78 -5.00 -1.58
N VAL A 60 13.19 -4.44 -2.62
CA VAL A 60 13.82 -4.10 -3.90
C VAL A 60 13.56 -2.62 -4.23
N ALA A 61 13.49 -1.79 -3.19
CA ALA A 61 13.32 -0.35 -3.32
C ALA A 61 14.55 0.32 -3.98
N TYR A 62 14.40 1.53 -4.49
CA TYR A 62 15.49 2.30 -5.13
C TYR A 62 16.11 1.57 -6.33
N ASN A 63 15.29 0.96 -7.18
CA ASN A 63 15.74 0.27 -8.40
C ASN A 63 15.08 0.89 -9.64
N GLN A 64 15.16 0.22 -10.78
CA GLN A 64 14.67 0.68 -12.08
C GLN A 64 13.55 -0.21 -12.63
N ILE A 65 12.85 -0.96 -11.75
CA ILE A 65 11.78 -1.86 -12.15
C ILE A 65 10.63 -1.03 -12.71
N SER A 66 10.19 -1.36 -13.92
CA SER A 66 9.16 -0.61 -14.65
C SER A 66 7.80 -1.31 -14.72
N THR A 67 7.78 -2.65 -14.59
CA THR A 67 6.55 -3.43 -14.71
C THR A 67 6.50 -4.57 -13.71
N LEU A 68 5.29 -4.94 -13.29
CA LEU A 68 5.01 -6.17 -12.54
C LEU A 68 4.15 -7.10 -13.41
N PRO A 69 4.75 -8.05 -14.13
CA PRO A 69 4.02 -8.92 -15.04
C PRO A 69 3.14 -9.94 -14.30
N ALA A 70 2.27 -10.60 -15.06
CA ALA A 70 1.39 -11.64 -14.55
C ALA A 70 2.20 -12.71 -13.80
N TYR A 71 1.74 -13.06 -12.60
CA TYR A 71 2.30 -14.16 -11.82
C TYR A 71 3.79 -14.04 -11.44
N ILE A 72 4.39 -12.86 -11.48
CA ILE A 72 5.83 -12.64 -11.19
C ILE A 72 6.30 -13.27 -9.85
N PHE A 73 5.41 -13.39 -8.86
CA PHE A 73 5.72 -14.01 -7.56
C PHE A 73 5.23 -15.47 -7.39
N SER A 74 4.84 -16.17 -8.46
CA SER A 74 4.04 -17.43 -8.34
C SER A 74 4.83 -18.73 -8.53
N ASN A 75 6.02 -18.70 -9.13
CA ASN A 75 6.72 -19.91 -9.55
C ASN A 75 7.64 -20.47 -8.46
N LYS A 76 7.04 -21.02 -7.38
CA LYS A 76 7.70 -21.62 -6.18
C LYS A 76 8.54 -20.66 -5.32
N THR A 77 8.83 -19.46 -5.80
CA THR A 77 9.48 -18.39 -5.05
C THR A 77 8.46 -17.65 -4.17
N PHE A 78 8.88 -17.12 -3.02
CA PHE A 78 8.09 -16.16 -2.22
C PHE A 78 6.75 -16.66 -1.64
N LYS A 79 6.56 -17.97 -1.43
CA LYS A 79 5.31 -18.51 -0.86
C LYS A 79 4.98 -17.98 0.55
N SER A 80 6.01 -17.67 1.34
CA SER A 80 5.87 -17.15 2.71
C SER A 80 5.89 -15.63 2.78
N LEU A 81 5.86 -14.93 1.64
CA LEU A 81 6.05 -13.49 1.60
C LEU A 81 4.88 -12.75 2.25
N THR A 82 5.20 -11.96 3.25
CA THR A 82 4.26 -11.12 4.01
C THR A 82 4.40 -9.65 3.66
N LYS A 83 5.58 -9.18 3.24
CA LYS A 83 5.83 -7.78 2.92
C LYS A 83 6.63 -7.61 1.63
N ILE A 84 6.19 -6.70 0.78
CA ILE A 84 6.90 -6.24 -0.41
C ILE A 84 7.16 -4.74 -0.31
N GLU A 85 8.42 -4.35 -0.50
CA GLU A 85 8.85 -2.96 -0.65
C GLU A 85 9.44 -2.75 -2.05
N LEU A 86 8.69 -1.99 -2.86
CA LEU A 86 8.98 -1.63 -4.25
C LEU A 86 9.07 -0.11 -4.43
N ASN A 87 9.16 0.65 -3.33
CA ASN A 87 9.18 2.10 -3.39
C ASN A 87 10.41 2.65 -4.11
N GLN A 88 10.30 3.83 -4.70
CA GLN A 88 11.36 4.44 -5.52
C GLN A 88 11.84 3.51 -6.64
N ASN A 89 10.90 3.06 -7.45
CA ASN A 89 11.17 2.39 -8.73
C ASN A 89 10.57 3.24 -9.87
N ARG A 90 10.40 2.65 -11.05
CA ARG A 90 9.77 3.30 -12.21
C ARG A 90 8.49 2.56 -12.62
N ILE A 91 7.83 1.90 -11.67
CA ILE A 91 6.71 1.01 -11.97
C ILE A 91 5.55 1.83 -12.50
N SER A 92 5.18 1.60 -13.76
CA SER A 92 4.01 2.21 -14.39
C SER A 92 2.90 1.19 -14.66
N GLU A 93 3.25 -0.09 -14.77
CA GLU A 93 2.31 -1.16 -15.12
C GLU A 93 2.34 -2.29 -14.10
N ILE A 94 1.16 -2.65 -13.60
CA ILE A 94 0.96 -3.77 -12.68
C ILE A 94 -0.15 -4.65 -13.25
N HIS A 95 0.19 -5.87 -13.62
CA HIS A 95 -0.81 -6.81 -14.11
C HIS A 95 -1.77 -7.22 -12.99
N SER A 96 -3.05 -7.40 -13.31
CA SER A 96 -4.12 -7.75 -12.35
C SER A 96 -3.89 -9.06 -11.58
N THR A 97 -2.99 -9.92 -12.07
CA THR A 97 -2.59 -11.18 -11.42
C THR A 97 -1.17 -11.19 -10.87
N ALA A 98 -0.45 -10.06 -10.86
CA ALA A 98 0.93 -9.98 -10.37
C ALA A 98 1.08 -10.55 -8.96
N PHE A 99 0.19 -10.20 -8.04
CA PHE A 99 0.22 -10.61 -6.62
C PHE A 99 -0.60 -11.88 -6.30
N ARG A 100 -1.23 -12.53 -7.29
CA ARG A 100 -2.25 -13.58 -7.07
C ARG A 100 -1.76 -14.77 -6.23
N GLY A 101 -0.48 -15.12 -6.34
CA GLY A 101 0.16 -16.24 -5.64
C GLY A 101 0.49 -15.97 -4.16
N LEU A 102 0.49 -14.71 -3.72
CA LEU A 102 1.02 -14.32 -2.42
C LEU A 102 -0.05 -14.38 -1.31
N LYS A 103 -0.31 -15.59 -0.81
CA LYS A 103 -1.37 -15.86 0.17
C LYS A 103 -1.09 -15.34 1.59
N GLN A 104 0.17 -15.07 1.92
CA GLN A 104 0.58 -14.56 3.23
C GLN A 104 0.80 -13.04 3.22
N LEU A 105 0.60 -12.37 2.08
CA LEU A 105 0.90 -10.94 1.91
C LEU A 105 0.01 -10.08 2.81
N THR A 106 0.64 -9.27 3.66
CA THR A 106 -0.01 -8.33 4.58
C THR A 106 0.27 -6.88 4.24
N THR A 107 1.42 -6.58 3.62
CA THR A 107 1.86 -5.21 3.33
C THR A 107 2.48 -5.09 1.94
N VAL A 108 2.04 -4.09 1.18
CA VAL A 108 2.64 -3.70 -0.10
C VAL A 108 2.95 -2.21 -0.07
N ILE A 109 4.21 -1.88 -0.33
CA ILE A 109 4.69 -0.50 -0.44
C ILE A 109 5.15 -0.27 -1.89
N LEU A 110 4.43 0.59 -2.59
CA LEU A 110 4.62 0.99 -3.99
C LEU A 110 4.79 2.51 -4.12
N SER A 111 5.09 3.21 -3.02
CA SER A 111 5.25 4.65 -3.03
C SER A 111 6.36 5.11 -3.99
N ASP A 112 6.29 6.33 -4.49
CA ASP A 112 7.34 6.90 -5.35
C ASP A 112 7.60 6.03 -6.59
N ASN A 113 6.55 5.86 -7.40
CA ASN A 113 6.58 5.14 -8.68
C ASN A 113 5.80 5.96 -9.73
N ASN A 114 5.55 5.36 -10.89
CA ASN A 114 4.91 6.01 -12.05
C ASN A 114 3.50 5.45 -12.31
N ILE A 115 2.84 4.92 -11.28
CA ILE A 115 1.54 4.24 -11.41
C ILE A 115 0.46 5.30 -11.69
N THR A 116 -0.34 5.09 -12.73
CA THR A 116 -1.46 5.97 -13.10
C THR A 116 -2.82 5.36 -12.77
N SER A 117 -2.90 4.04 -12.72
CA SER A 117 -4.10 3.31 -12.33
C SER A 117 -3.75 1.91 -11.82
N LEU A 118 -4.71 1.26 -11.16
CA LEU A 118 -4.63 -0.15 -10.78
C LEU A 118 -5.87 -0.85 -11.32
N ASP A 119 -5.73 -2.09 -11.77
CA ASP A 119 -6.89 -2.93 -12.02
C ASP A 119 -7.62 -3.18 -10.67
N PRO A 120 -8.95 -3.00 -10.58
CA PRO A 120 -9.69 -3.14 -9.33
C PRO A 120 -9.54 -4.50 -8.65
N TRP A 121 -9.15 -5.54 -9.40
CA TRP A 121 -9.02 -6.91 -8.92
C TRP A 121 -7.58 -7.32 -8.59
N THR A 122 -6.62 -6.40 -8.73
CA THR A 122 -5.18 -6.64 -8.48
C THR A 122 -4.90 -7.38 -7.17
N PHE A 123 -5.65 -7.03 -6.10
CA PHE A 123 -5.47 -7.61 -4.75
C PHE A 123 -6.61 -8.54 -4.30
N LYS A 124 -7.52 -8.94 -5.20
CA LYS A 124 -8.72 -9.76 -4.87
C LYS A 124 -8.36 -11.08 -4.16
N ASN A 125 -7.19 -11.64 -4.47
CA ASN A 125 -6.74 -12.96 -4.01
C ASN A 125 -5.82 -12.91 -2.78
N ASN A 126 -5.52 -11.72 -2.25
CA ASN A 126 -4.60 -11.50 -1.13
C ASN A 126 -5.39 -11.34 0.17
N HIS A 127 -5.91 -12.47 0.69
CA HIS A 127 -6.84 -12.52 1.82
C HIS A 127 -6.26 -12.12 3.19
N LYS A 128 -5.02 -11.63 3.23
CA LYS A 128 -4.36 -11.11 4.43
C LYS A 128 -3.81 -9.70 4.25
N LEU A 129 -4.02 -9.07 3.08
CA LEU A 129 -3.44 -7.76 2.78
C LEU A 129 -4.15 -6.69 3.61
N GLU A 130 -3.42 -6.06 4.53
CA GLU A 130 -3.95 -5.08 5.47
C GLU A 130 -3.51 -3.65 5.13
N LYS A 131 -2.30 -3.49 4.58
CA LYS A 131 -1.73 -2.18 4.26
C LYS A 131 -1.30 -2.10 2.79
N LEU A 132 -1.79 -1.08 2.11
CA LEU A 132 -1.35 -0.67 0.78
C LEU A 132 -0.90 0.80 0.83
N ASP A 133 0.34 1.03 0.43
CA ASP A 133 0.90 2.36 0.22
C ASP A 133 1.24 2.54 -1.25
N ILE A 134 0.54 3.47 -1.91
CA ILE A 134 0.71 3.86 -3.30
C ILE A 134 0.85 5.39 -3.39
N SER A 135 1.36 6.01 -2.33
CA SER A 135 1.61 7.45 -2.30
C SER A 135 2.66 7.88 -3.32
N ARG A 136 2.69 9.16 -3.69
CA ARG A 136 3.70 9.72 -4.62
C ARG A 136 3.74 8.96 -5.95
N ASN A 137 2.57 8.81 -6.55
CA ASN A 137 2.38 8.24 -7.87
C ASN A 137 1.58 9.25 -8.73
N SER A 138 0.96 8.82 -9.84
CA SER A 138 0.09 9.65 -10.67
C SER A 138 -1.32 9.07 -10.78
N ILE A 139 -1.81 8.45 -9.70
CA ILE A 139 -3.10 7.77 -9.68
C ILE A 139 -4.24 8.78 -9.78
N THR A 140 -5.20 8.47 -10.65
CA THR A 140 -6.49 9.15 -10.78
C THR A 140 -7.63 8.18 -10.48
N PHE A 141 -8.77 8.68 -10.02
CA PHE A 141 -9.99 7.87 -9.89
C PHE A 141 -10.97 8.17 -11.04
N SER A 142 -11.74 7.16 -11.44
CA SER A 142 -12.86 7.34 -12.36
C SER A 142 -14.17 7.39 -11.58
N LYS A 143 -15.02 8.37 -11.92
CA LYS A 143 -16.23 8.73 -11.16
C LYS A 143 -17.26 7.60 -11.03
N GLN A 144 -17.28 6.67 -11.98
CA GLN A 144 -18.30 5.61 -12.08
C GLN A 144 -17.75 4.20 -11.85
N THR A 145 -16.54 4.10 -11.32
CA THR A 145 -15.87 2.80 -11.13
C THR A 145 -15.31 2.67 -9.74
N VAL A 146 -15.32 1.43 -9.24
CA VAL A 146 -14.60 1.07 -8.03
C VAL A 146 -13.10 1.22 -8.25
N PHE A 147 -12.39 1.85 -7.31
CA PHE A 147 -10.94 1.98 -7.38
C PHE A 147 -10.25 0.64 -7.15
N LEU A 148 -10.64 -0.07 -6.09
CA LEU A 148 -10.05 -1.35 -5.71
C LEU A 148 -11.05 -2.21 -4.97
N VAL A 149 -10.95 -3.53 -5.17
CA VAL A 149 -11.74 -4.53 -4.45
C VAL A 149 -10.82 -5.36 -3.55
N SER A 150 -10.94 -5.13 -2.24
CA SER A 150 -10.27 -5.91 -1.21
C SER A 150 -11.07 -5.91 0.08
N HIS A 151 -11.36 -7.11 0.60
CA HIS A 151 -12.08 -7.29 1.85
C HIS A 151 -11.17 -7.26 3.08
N THR A 152 -9.87 -7.03 2.93
CA THR A 152 -8.90 -7.15 4.02
C THR A 152 -8.11 -5.88 4.28
N ILE A 153 -8.00 -4.98 3.30
CA ILE A 153 -7.24 -3.74 3.45
C ILE A 153 -7.90 -2.89 4.55
N GLN A 154 -7.09 -2.50 5.52
CA GLN A 154 -7.46 -1.65 6.65
C GLN A 154 -6.78 -0.28 6.56
N THR A 155 -5.62 -0.19 5.90
CA THR A 155 -4.88 1.07 5.72
C THR A 155 -4.57 1.26 4.24
N LEU A 156 -5.04 2.38 3.70
CA LEU A 156 -4.77 2.81 2.33
C LEU A 156 -4.14 4.21 2.36
N ILE A 157 -2.93 4.31 1.83
CA ILE A 157 -2.20 5.56 1.69
C ILE A 157 -2.10 5.87 0.20
N VAL A 158 -2.79 6.91 -0.24
CA VAL A 158 -2.83 7.38 -1.63
C VAL A 158 -2.41 8.85 -1.75
N SER A 159 -1.67 9.36 -0.76
CA SER A 159 -1.21 10.74 -0.70
C SER A 159 -0.33 11.12 -1.90
N PHE A 160 -0.33 12.39 -2.30
CA PHE A 160 0.49 12.92 -3.39
C PHE A 160 0.28 12.15 -4.70
N ASN A 161 -0.98 12.03 -5.11
CA ASN A 161 -1.40 11.52 -6.41
C ASN A 161 -2.15 12.63 -7.17
N LYS A 162 -2.95 12.27 -8.18
CA LYS A 162 -3.74 13.21 -9.00
C LYS A 162 -5.23 12.97 -8.81
N ILE A 163 -5.64 12.68 -7.58
CA ILE A 163 -7.05 12.45 -7.24
C ILE A 163 -7.72 13.81 -7.10
N ASP A 164 -8.72 14.09 -7.94
CA ASP A 164 -9.49 15.34 -7.98
C ASP A 164 -10.91 15.17 -7.44
N GLU A 165 -11.48 13.97 -7.56
CA GLU A 165 -12.84 13.67 -7.12
C GLU A 165 -12.97 12.30 -6.42
N ILE A 166 -13.90 12.21 -5.47
CA ILE A 166 -14.35 10.95 -4.86
C ILE A 166 -15.87 10.84 -4.97
N SER A 167 -16.36 9.74 -5.56
CA SER A 167 -17.79 9.43 -5.67
C SER A 167 -18.20 8.32 -4.70
N GLU A 168 -19.51 8.04 -4.60
CA GLU A 168 -20.03 6.95 -3.75
C GLU A 168 -19.55 5.55 -4.18
N PHE A 169 -19.04 5.40 -5.41
CA PHE A 169 -18.54 4.14 -5.95
C PHE A 169 -17.05 3.92 -5.68
N THR A 170 -16.26 4.99 -5.49
CA THR A 170 -14.80 4.94 -5.43
C THR A 170 -14.29 3.88 -4.43
N PHE A 171 -14.83 3.88 -3.21
CA PHE A 171 -14.38 2.99 -2.14
C PHE A 171 -15.41 1.90 -1.76
N ILE A 172 -16.37 1.60 -2.63
CA ILE A 172 -17.37 0.55 -2.33
C ILE A 172 -16.74 -0.84 -2.15
N GLY A 173 -15.59 -1.08 -2.79
CA GLY A 173 -14.84 -2.34 -2.71
C GLY A 173 -13.91 -2.49 -1.51
N LEU A 174 -13.88 -1.53 -0.56
CA LEU A 174 -12.99 -1.52 0.60
C LEU A 174 -13.75 -1.46 1.96
N PRO A 175 -14.64 -2.44 2.25
CA PRO A 175 -15.56 -2.36 3.38
C PRO A 175 -14.89 -2.43 4.77
N ASN A 176 -13.61 -2.85 4.83
CA ASN A 176 -12.85 -2.98 6.07
C ASN A 176 -11.83 -1.86 6.30
N LEU A 177 -11.85 -0.82 5.47
CA LEU A 177 -10.92 0.30 5.58
C LEU A 177 -11.13 1.06 6.89
N LYS A 178 -10.03 1.28 7.62
CA LYS A 178 -9.98 2.02 8.89
C LYS A 178 -9.21 3.32 8.77
N ASN A 179 -8.14 3.33 7.97
CA ASN A 179 -7.26 4.47 7.79
C ASN A 179 -7.17 4.80 6.29
N LEU A 180 -7.61 6.00 5.93
CA LEU A 180 -7.53 6.52 4.56
C LEU A 180 -6.76 7.84 4.58
N VAL A 181 -5.65 7.88 3.83
CA VAL A 181 -4.78 9.05 3.73
C VAL A 181 -4.79 9.55 2.29
N LEU A 182 -5.38 10.73 2.07
CA LEU A 182 -5.56 11.37 0.76
C LEU A 182 -4.71 12.66 0.60
N ASP A 183 -3.80 12.90 1.53
CA ASP A 183 -3.09 14.18 1.63
C ASP A 183 -2.39 14.59 0.34
N GLY A 184 -2.33 15.89 0.06
CA GLY A 184 -1.55 16.43 -1.06
C GLY A 184 -2.06 16.01 -2.45
N ASN A 185 -3.32 15.59 -2.56
CA ASN A 185 -4.01 15.40 -3.83
C ASN A 185 -4.71 16.71 -4.26
N THR A 186 -5.11 16.80 -5.53
CA THR A 186 -5.89 17.93 -6.07
C THR A 186 -7.39 17.83 -5.77
N LEU A 187 -7.75 17.11 -4.70
CA LEU A 187 -9.11 16.72 -4.37
C LEU A 187 -9.92 17.95 -3.92
N ASP A 188 -10.89 18.37 -4.71
CA ASP A 188 -11.79 19.49 -4.40
C ASP A 188 -13.28 19.08 -4.40
N SER A 189 -13.61 18.01 -5.12
CA SER A 189 -14.97 17.50 -5.30
C SER A 189 -15.22 16.22 -4.50
N LEU A 190 -16.17 16.28 -3.58
CA LEU A 190 -16.66 15.12 -2.84
C LEU A 190 -18.13 14.89 -3.16
N GLY A 191 -18.42 13.78 -3.83
CA GLY A 191 -19.78 13.39 -4.15
C GLY A 191 -20.62 13.12 -2.88
N PRO A 192 -21.96 13.19 -2.98
CA PRO A 192 -22.83 12.72 -1.93
C PRO A 192 -22.46 11.27 -1.59
N LYS A 193 -22.36 10.93 -0.30
CA LYS A 193 -22.03 9.57 0.17
C LYS A 193 -20.63 9.05 -0.24
N SER A 194 -19.69 9.92 -0.61
CA SER A 194 -18.31 9.58 -1.02
C SER A 194 -17.57 8.61 -0.09
N PHE A 195 -17.83 8.67 1.22
CA PHE A 195 -17.23 7.78 2.24
C PHE A 195 -18.26 6.85 2.91
N LYS A 196 -19.50 6.77 2.40
CA LYS A 196 -20.60 6.07 3.08
C LYS A 196 -20.37 4.56 3.19
N SER A 197 -19.68 3.96 2.23
CA SER A 197 -19.34 2.52 2.27
C SER A 197 -18.33 2.19 3.38
N LEU A 198 -17.56 3.17 3.85
CA LEU A 198 -16.46 3.00 4.79
C LEU A 198 -16.96 2.97 6.26
N SER A 199 -17.82 2.00 6.57
CA SER A 199 -18.48 1.89 7.90
C SER A 199 -17.55 1.61 9.08
N LYS A 200 -16.28 1.25 8.80
CA LYS A 200 -15.22 1.01 9.78
C LYS A 200 -14.15 2.10 9.79
N LEU A 201 -14.34 3.19 9.06
CA LEU A 201 -13.38 4.28 8.98
C LEU A 201 -13.16 4.90 10.37
N GLN A 202 -11.90 5.05 10.74
CA GLN A 202 -11.46 5.61 12.03
C GLN A 202 -10.62 6.86 11.83
N TYR A 203 -9.77 6.86 10.81
CA TYR A 203 -8.89 7.98 10.46
C TYR A 203 -9.07 8.34 8.99
N LEU A 204 -9.39 9.61 8.75
CA LEU A 204 -9.43 10.21 7.43
C LEU A 204 -8.49 11.42 7.42
N SER A 205 -7.57 11.45 6.47
CA SER A 205 -6.69 12.60 6.26
C SER A 205 -6.97 13.20 4.90
N LEU A 206 -7.31 14.49 4.88
CA LEU A 206 -7.54 15.31 3.70
C LEU A 206 -6.56 16.50 3.69
N ALA A 207 -5.43 16.38 4.40
CA ALA A 207 -4.54 17.50 4.60
C ALA A 207 -3.93 17.97 3.26
N ASN A 208 -3.79 19.26 3.06
CA ASN A 208 -3.28 19.84 1.81
C ASN A 208 -4.09 19.39 0.59
N THR A 209 -5.42 19.40 0.69
CA THR A 209 -6.34 19.16 -0.44
C THR A 209 -7.21 20.39 -0.70
N GLY A 210 -7.92 20.42 -1.83
CA GLY A 210 -8.84 21.48 -2.22
C GLY A 210 -10.23 21.39 -1.57
N VAL A 211 -10.45 20.49 -0.61
CA VAL A 211 -11.77 20.27 -0.01
C VAL A 211 -12.26 21.53 0.70
N TYR A 212 -13.40 22.06 0.24
CA TYR A 212 -14.03 23.28 0.76
C TYR A 212 -15.33 23.02 1.53
N HIS A 213 -15.84 21.79 1.50
CA HIS A 213 -17.09 21.39 2.16
C HIS A 213 -17.04 19.93 2.61
N LEU A 214 -17.56 19.67 3.81
CA LEU A 214 -17.74 18.33 4.38
C LEU A 214 -19.04 18.27 5.16
N SER A 215 -19.87 17.27 4.87
CA SER A 215 -21.15 17.09 5.55
C SER A 215 -21.38 15.64 6.00
N LYS A 216 -22.27 15.47 6.98
CA LYS A 216 -22.60 14.16 7.55
C LYS A 216 -23.11 13.16 6.51
N SER A 217 -23.77 13.61 5.44
CA SER A 217 -24.31 12.73 4.39
C SER A 217 -23.24 12.00 3.56
N MET A 218 -22.00 12.50 3.58
CA MET A 218 -20.85 11.85 2.94
C MET A 218 -20.43 10.56 3.65
N PHE A 219 -20.79 10.41 4.93
CA PHE A 219 -20.32 9.33 5.79
C PHE A 219 -21.42 8.31 6.11
N SER A 220 -20.99 7.17 6.64
CA SER A 220 -21.90 6.22 7.30
C SER A 220 -22.35 6.75 8.67
N ASN A 221 -23.28 6.06 9.34
CA ASN A 221 -23.65 6.41 10.72
C ASN A 221 -22.46 6.35 11.69
N ASN A 222 -21.49 5.48 11.42
CA ASN A 222 -20.23 5.43 12.16
C ASN A 222 -19.28 6.48 11.56
N LEU A 223 -19.16 7.61 12.23
CA LEU A 223 -18.25 8.67 11.85
C LEU A 223 -16.80 8.30 12.19
N PRO A 224 -15.80 8.79 11.41
CA PRO A 224 -14.41 8.62 11.76
C PRO A 224 -14.10 9.29 13.10
N ARG A 225 -13.16 8.72 13.85
CA ARG A 225 -12.69 9.29 15.12
C ARG A 225 -11.79 10.49 14.89
N ILE A 226 -11.09 10.55 13.76
CA ILE A 226 -10.13 11.60 13.45
C ILE A 226 -10.33 12.01 12.00
N ILE A 227 -10.48 13.32 11.78
CA ILE A 227 -10.38 13.93 10.46
C ILE A 227 -9.26 14.96 10.51
N ASP A 228 -8.25 14.80 9.65
CA ASP A 228 -7.23 15.81 9.42
C ASP A 228 -7.63 16.69 8.23
N LEU A 229 -7.69 18.00 8.48
CA LEU A 229 -8.07 19.04 7.54
C LEU A 229 -7.00 20.12 7.43
N GLN A 230 -5.80 19.84 7.93
CA GLN A 230 -4.70 20.79 7.87
C GLN A 230 -4.55 21.32 6.44
N ASP A 231 -4.47 22.64 6.30
CA ASP A 231 -4.21 23.32 5.03
C ASP A 231 -5.26 22.97 3.94
N THR A 232 -6.55 23.03 4.30
CA THR A 232 -7.68 22.90 3.36
C THR A 232 -8.51 24.19 3.33
N PRO A 233 -9.18 24.52 2.21
CA PRO A 233 -10.12 25.64 2.17
C PRO A 233 -11.24 25.53 3.22
N PHE A 234 -11.72 24.32 3.52
CA PHE A 234 -12.73 24.10 4.56
C PHE A 234 -12.22 24.46 5.95
N SER A 235 -10.99 24.09 6.31
CA SER A 235 -10.44 24.42 7.63
C SER A 235 -10.13 25.91 7.81
N ALA A 236 -9.84 26.63 6.72
CA ALA A 236 -9.62 28.07 6.73
C ALA A 236 -10.88 28.90 7.02
N ARG A 237 -12.08 28.28 7.03
CA ARG A 237 -13.35 28.93 7.44
C ARG A 237 -13.42 29.23 8.95
N PHE A 238 -12.48 28.72 9.74
CA PHE A 238 -12.47 28.81 11.20
C PHE A 238 -11.30 29.67 11.69
N GLU A 239 -11.44 30.29 12.86
CA GLU A 239 -10.40 31.11 13.49
C GLU A 239 -10.07 30.60 14.91
N PRO A 240 -8.86 30.06 15.15
CA PRO A 240 -7.82 29.75 14.15
C PRO A 240 -8.26 28.60 13.20
N PRO A 241 -7.61 28.46 12.02
CA PRO A 241 -7.91 27.37 11.10
C PRO A 241 -7.82 25.99 11.76
N LEU A 242 -8.77 25.13 11.43
CA LEU A 242 -8.77 23.76 11.95
C LEU A 242 -7.57 22.96 11.40
N ARG A 243 -7.04 22.08 12.23
CA ARG A 243 -6.04 21.08 11.81
C ARG A 243 -6.66 19.70 11.90
N THR A 244 -6.43 19.03 13.02
CA THR A 244 -7.02 17.72 13.29
C THR A 244 -8.24 17.85 14.20
N VAL A 245 -9.38 17.32 13.76
CA VAL A 245 -10.62 17.21 14.55
C VAL A 245 -10.77 15.78 15.06
N ARG A 246 -11.18 15.60 16.33
CA ARG A 246 -11.19 14.31 17.01
C ARG A 246 -12.51 14.01 17.73
N ASN A 247 -12.88 12.74 17.76
CA ASN A 247 -13.99 12.16 18.50
C ASN A 247 -15.31 12.92 18.27
N GLU A 248 -16.01 13.30 19.34
CA GLU A 248 -17.33 13.96 19.28
C GLU A 248 -17.30 15.26 18.46
N ALA A 249 -16.17 15.97 18.42
CA ALA A 249 -16.03 17.19 17.62
C ALA A 249 -16.18 16.93 16.10
N VAL A 250 -15.91 15.70 15.63
CA VAL A 250 -16.17 15.32 14.23
C VAL A 250 -17.67 15.39 13.93
N GLY A 251 -18.52 14.95 14.85
CA GLY A 251 -19.97 15.01 14.68
C GLY A 251 -20.50 16.44 14.60
N ASN A 252 -19.93 17.35 15.39
CA ASN A 252 -20.29 18.77 15.37
C ASN A 252 -19.82 19.46 14.09
N LEU A 253 -18.59 19.17 13.66
CA LEU A 253 -18.02 19.67 12.42
C LEU A 253 -18.89 19.34 11.20
N LEU A 254 -19.32 18.07 11.09
CA LEU A 254 -20.06 17.58 9.92
C LEU A 254 -21.52 18.02 9.86
N LYS A 255 -22.03 18.69 10.91
CA LYS A 255 -23.36 19.30 10.97
C LYS A 255 -23.30 20.81 10.83
N ILE A 256 -22.12 21.40 10.65
CA ILE A 256 -21.98 22.86 10.75
C ILE A 256 -22.84 23.59 9.72
N ASP A 257 -22.94 23.06 8.50
CA ASP A 257 -23.75 23.67 7.44
C ASP A 257 -25.26 23.48 7.67
N GLU A 258 -25.71 22.58 8.56
CA GLU A 258 -27.12 22.48 9.00
C GLU A 258 -27.49 23.61 9.99
N ILE A 259 -26.50 24.26 10.60
CA ILE A 259 -26.69 25.31 11.61
C ILE A 259 -26.80 26.70 10.96
N PHE A 260 -26.30 26.85 9.73
CA PHE A 260 -26.22 28.12 9.01
C PHE A 260 -27.26 28.27 7.86
N THR A 261 -28.23 27.36 7.78
CA THR A 261 -29.42 27.43 6.88
C THR A 261 -30.68 27.67 7.69
#